data_AF-G5JRD7-F1
#
_entry.id   AF-G5JRD7-F1
#
_cell.length_a   1.000
_cell.length_b   1.000
_cell.length_c   1.000
_cell.angle_alpha   90.00
_cell.angle_beta   90.00
_cell.angle_gamma   90.00
#
_symmetry.space_group_name_H-M   'P 1'
#
loop_
_entity.id
_entity.type
_entity.pdbx_description
1 polymer ?
#
loop_
_entity_poly.entity_id
_entity_poly.type
_entity_poly.pdbx_seq_one_letter_code
_entity_poly.pdbx_strand_id
1 'polypeptide(L)'
;MTKEEWLEAFEAINGRRATEEEMASAKFNGEFTENTAVVNQSSPQEGFKSNLNEPTKATVFCTSCGSQAIEGVQFCQNCGERLEGKSYASGNLFVQVQKTSILDYLMNCIQHKRWILLIYLAILSFFQYGIPILLMMFAISKTGQGLVCRIIGARKIERQEQIEYLKVPIDNMIAKARSEGLLLPEIIDIHTINSDVPVAYAVGMNKLVVSESLAQHPEIFESKVMFELHRISDMAPNLLLVVLSANIIVVLAAIVILIWSGLNKNYGDRRTSFWSGTSQSKDGAIIFYVSLAIIAAWVGLTYLFVRSTIKKDVLAADQYVAEHNLGEVHCYYLDNITSVDNSRITKFFERGFPAVSQRIGFMQNMGVTYNRAY
;
A
#
# COMPACT_ATOMS: atom_id res chain seq x y z
N MET A 1 25.30 37.94 -28.54
CA MET A 1 25.43 38.74 -29.77
C MET A 1 24.72 38.03 -30.94
N THR A 2 24.55 38.66 -32.11
CA THR A 2 24.01 37.93 -33.28
C THR A 2 25.03 36.93 -33.82
N LYS A 3 24.60 35.95 -34.60
CA LYS A 3 25.51 34.94 -35.18
C LYS A 3 26.53 35.59 -36.10
N GLU A 4 26.09 36.57 -36.87
CA GLU A 4 26.90 37.31 -37.83
C GLU A 4 27.98 38.13 -37.11
N GLU A 5 27.61 38.84 -36.04
CA GLU A 5 28.55 39.59 -35.19
C GLU A 5 29.59 38.65 -34.56
N TRP A 6 29.17 37.45 -34.13
CA TRP A 6 30.07 36.49 -33.50
C TRP A 6 31.07 35.92 -34.52
N LEU A 7 30.63 35.61 -35.73
CA LEU A 7 31.49 35.11 -36.80
C LEU A 7 32.52 36.15 -37.24
N GLU A 8 32.13 37.41 -37.32
CA GLU A 8 33.03 38.51 -37.68
C GLU A 8 34.10 38.73 -36.58
N ALA A 9 33.70 38.68 -35.31
CA ALA A 9 34.63 38.71 -34.18
C ALA A 9 35.58 37.49 -34.18
N PHE A 10 35.07 36.30 -34.48
CA PHE A 10 35.87 35.08 -34.54
C PHE A 10 36.91 35.14 -35.66
N GLU A 11 36.53 35.60 -36.85
CA GLU A 11 37.44 35.71 -38.00
C GLU A 11 38.49 36.80 -37.78
N ALA A 12 38.13 37.91 -37.12
CA ALA A 12 39.08 38.95 -36.74
C ALA A 12 40.14 38.47 -35.73
N ILE A 13 39.77 37.58 -34.80
CA ILE A 13 40.68 37.06 -33.77
C ILE A 13 41.53 35.91 -34.32
N ASN A 14 40.93 34.99 -35.06
CA ASN A 14 41.57 33.73 -35.45
C ASN A 14 42.10 33.71 -36.89
N GLY A 15 41.82 34.76 -37.69
CA GLY A 15 42.25 34.86 -39.09
C GLY A 15 41.67 33.79 -40.01
N ARG A 16 40.64 33.07 -39.55
CA ARG A 16 39.92 32.02 -40.29
C ARG A 16 38.46 31.99 -39.87
N ARG A 17 37.62 31.40 -40.72
CA ARG A 17 36.23 31.12 -40.37
C ARG A 17 36.12 30.01 -39.32
N ALA A 18 35.13 30.14 -38.44
CA ALA A 18 34.81 29.14 -37.43
C ALA A 18 34.37 27.82 -38.07
N THR A 19 34.76 26.69 -37.47
CA THR A 19 34.26 25.37 -37.88
C THR A 19 32.88 25.10 -37.28
N GLU A 20 32.13 24.14 -37.84
CA GLU A 20 30.79 23.79 -37.34
C GLU A 20 30.81 23.34 -35.87
N GLU A 21 31.88 22.67 -35.44
CA GLU A 21 32.07 22.25 -34.05
C GLU A 21 32.29 23.44 -33.11
N GLU A 22 33.07 24.44 -33.53
CA GLU A 22 33.31 25.67 -32.76
C GLU A 22 32.05 26.52 -32.66
N MET A 23 31.26 26.58 -33.73
CA MET A 23 29.96 27.26 -33.73
C MET A 23 28.94 26.54 -32.84
N ALA A 24 28.95 25.20 -32.82
CA ALA A 24 28.10 24.41 -31.94
C ALA A 24 28.49 24.60 -30.46
N SER A 25 29.79 24.66 -30.16
CA SER A 25 30.29 24.93 -28.81
C SER A 25 29.93 26.36 -28.35
N ALA A 26 30.14 27.36 -29.20
CA ALA A 26 29.77 28.74 -28.89
C ALA A 26 28.26 28.94 -28.72
N LYS A 27 27.44 28.21 -29.48
CA LYS A 27 25.98 28.18 -29.29
C LYS A 27 25.59 27.50 -27.97
N PHE A 28 26.26 26.40 -27.60
CA PHE A 28 26.05 25.71 -26.32
C PHE A 28 26.44 26.60 -25.13
N ASN A 29 27.52 27.37 -25.27
CA ASN A 29 27.98 28.31 -24.26
C ASN A 29 27.18 29.63 -24.23
N GLY A 30 26.22 29.79 -25.15
CA GLY A 30 25.31 30.94 -25.19
C GLY A 30 25.95 32.25 -25.70
N GLU A 31 27.06 32.16 -26.43
CA GLU A 31 27.81 33.33 -26.90
C GLU A 31 27.03 34.12 -27.98
N PHE A 32 26.20 33.44 -28.78
CA PHE A 32 25.32 34.07 -29.77
C PHE A 32 23.96 33.36 -29.92
N THR A 33 22.98 34.07 -30.46
CA THR A 33 21.60 33.57 -30.69
C THR A 33 21.17 33.78 -32.14
N GLU A 34 20.57 32.76 -32.78
CA GLU A 34 20.06 32.85 -34.16
C GLU A 34 18.60 33.35 -34.18
N ASN A 35 18.36 34.50 -34.83
CA ASN A 35 17.02 34.99 -35.12
C ASN A 35 16.74 34.83 -36.63
N THR A 36 15.79 33.97 -37.02
CA THR A 36 15.30 33.94 -38.41
C THR A 36 13.80 33.63 -38.48
N ALA A 37 13.06 34.50 -39.16
CA ALA A 37 11.62 34.41 -39.40
C ALA A 37 11.31 33.87 -40.82
N VAL A 38 10.63 32.71 -40.85
CA VAL A 38 9.59 32.16 -41.78
C VAL A 38 9.63 32.47 -43.30
N VAL A 39 9.68 31.42 -44.15
CA VAL A 39 8.58 30.91 -45.03
C VAL A 39 8.99 29.58 -45.72
N ASN A 40 8.02 28.67 -45.82
CA ASN A 40 8.05 27.25 -46.21
C ASN A 40 8.17 26.93 -47.72
N GLN A 41 8.76 25.75 -48.01
CA GLN A 41 8.33 24.61 -48.88
C GLN A 41 9.62 23.86 -49.27
N SER A 42 9.82 22.53 -49.18
CA SER A 42 8.99 21.33 -49.11
C SER A 42 9.83 20.16 -48.57
N SER A 43 9.27 19.34 -47.68
CA SER A 43 9.86 18.18 -46.98
C SER A 43 10.16 16.98 -47.93
N PRO A 44 10.90 15.91 -47.51
CA PRO A 44 10.52 15.09 -46.36
C PRO A 44 11.67 14.53 -45.47
N GLN A 45 11.30 14.19 -44.22
CA GLN A 45 12.05 13.37 -43.22
C GLN A 45 13.14 14.15 -42.44
N GLU A 46 13.19 14.22 -41.11
CA GLU A 46 12.62 13.50 -39.97
C GLU A 46 12.55 14.47 -38.78
N GLY A 47 11.38 14.59 -38.14
CA GLY A 47 11.16 15.50 -37.01
C GLY A 47 11.22 14.79 -35.67
N PHE A 48 12.28 15.02 -34.89
CA PHE A 48 12.25 14.87 -33.44
C PHE A 48 11.83 16.21 -32.82
N LYS A 49 10.54 16.35 -32.51
CA LYS A 49 10.02 17.37 -31.58
C LYS A 49 9.87 16.72 -30.22
N SER A 50 10.78 16.99 -29.29
CA SER A 50 10.53 16.70 -27.87
C SER A 50 9.56 17.75 -27.32
N ASN A 51 8.30 17.34 -27.22
CA ASN A 51 7.41 17.87 -26.19
C ASN A 51 8.00 17.51 -24.83
N LEU A 52 8.09 18.49 -23.92
CA LEU A 52 8.17 18.22 -22.49
C LEU A 52 6.91 17.43 -22.11
N ASN A 53 7.06 16.12 -21.94
CA ASN A 53 6.27 15.18 -21.13
C ASN A 53 6.61 13.76 -21.59
N GLU A 54 7.60 13.09 -20.99
CA GLU A 54 7.67 11.63 -20.87
C GLU A 54 8.77 11.18 -19.90
N PRO A 55 8.61 10.02 -19.25
CA PRO A 55 9.38 9.59 -18.09
C PRO A 55 10.78 9.13 -18.49
N THR A 56 11.75 9.38 -17.62
CA THR A 56 13.10 8.80 -17.60
C THR A 56 13.07 7.33 -18.02
N LYS A 57 13.61 7.07 -19.22
CA LYS A 57 13.75 5.77 -19.88
C LYS A 57 14.56 4.83 -18.97
N ALA A 58 13.98 3.69 -18.61
CA ALA A 58 14.62 2.69 -17.77
C ALA A 58 15.89 2.13 -18.46
N THR A 59 17.02 2.14 -17.75
CA THR A 59 18.31 1.64 -18.23
C THR A 59 18.47 0.18 -17.84
N VAL A 60 18.75 -0.70 -18.80
CA VAL A 60 19.12 -2.11 -18.54
C VAL A 60 20.64 -2.18 -18.36
N PHE A 61 21.10 -2.91 -17.35
CA PHE A 61 22.53 -3.11 -17.10
C PHE A 61 22.97 -4.46 -17.64
N CYS A 62 24.10 -4.49 -18.34
CA CYS A 62 24.71 -5.73 -18.81
C CYS A 62 25.25 -6.53 -17.61
N THR A 63 24.82 -7.78 -17.47
CA THR A 63 25.25 -8.68 -16.39
C THR A 63 26.71 -9.13 -16.51
N SER A 64 27.31 -9.09 -17.71
CA SER A 64 28.71 -9.48 -17.93
C SER A 64 29.71 -8.34 -17.70
N CYS A 65 29.36 -7.08 -18.00
CA CYS A 65 30.32 -5.97 -17.94
C CYS A 65 29.84 -4.73 -17.18
N GLY A 66 28.59 -4.71 -16.70
CA GLY A 66 28.03 -3.60 -15.91
C GLY A 66 27.69 -2.33 -16.70
N SER A 67 27.91 -2.29 -18.02
CA SER A 67 27.57 -1.12 -18.83
C SER A 67 26.07 -0.93 -19.01
N GLN A 68 25.62 0.34 -19.07
CA GLN A 68 24.23 0.70 -19.33
C GLN A 68 23.90 0.51 -20.82
N ALA A 69 22.84 -0.21 -21.11
CA ALA A 69 22.31 -0.43 -22.45
C ALA A 69 20.93 0.21 -22.59
N ILE A 70 20.67 0.74 -23.79
CA ILE A 70 19.37 1.30 -24.17
C ILE A 70 18.41 0.13 -24.42
N GLU A 71 17.20 0.17 -23.83
CA GLU A 71 16.18 -0.87 -24.09
C GLU A 71 15.95 -1.09 -25.60
N GLY A 72 15.94 -2.36 -26.02
CA GLY A 72 15.71 -2.79 -27.40
C GLY A 72 16.95 -3.30 -28.15
N VAL A 73 18.16 -3.17 -27.59
CA VAL A 73 19.38 -3.74 -28.20
C VAL A 73 19.55 -5.20 -27.79
N GLN A 74 19.71 -6.09 -28.77
CA GLN A 74 19.84 -7.55 -28.54
C GLN A 74 21.23 -7.95 -28.02
N PHE A 75 22.22 -7.06 -28.14
CA PHE A 75 23.61 -7.29 -27.75
C PHE A 75 24.15 -6.07 -27.01
N CYS A 76 24.97 -6.31 -26.00
CA CYS A 76 25.67 -5.28 -25.27
C CYS A 76 26.67 -4.58 -26.19
N GLN A 77 26.56 -3.26 -26.35
CA GLN A 77 27.46 -2.48 -27.21
C GLN A 77 28.93 -2.49 -26.74
N ASN A 78 29.17 -2.73 -25.45
CA ASN A 78 30.51 -2.73 -24.87
C ASN A 78 31.23 -4.09 -24.92
N CYS A 79 30.53 -5.21 -24.69
CA CYS A 79 31.16 -6.54 -24.58
C CYS A 79 30.64 -7.58 -25.58
N GLY A 80 29.63 -7.25 -26.39
CA GLY A 80 29.05 -8.17 -27.37
C GLY A 80 28.15 -9.26 -26.79
N GLU A 81 28.01 -9.35 -25.47
CA GLU A 81 27.15 -10.36 -24.82
C GLU A 81 25.68 -10.16 -25.20
N ARG A 82 24.97 -11.26 -25.48
CA ARG A 82 23.56 -11.21 -25.86
C ARG A 82 22.72 -10.85 -24.64
N LEU A 83 22.01 -9.73 -24.73
CA LEU A 83 21.02 -9.34 -23.74
C LEU A 83 19.76 -10.16 -24.05
N GLU A 84 19.70 -11.39 -23.54
CA GLU A 84 18.59 -12.29 -23.79
C GLU A 84 17.28 -11.66 -23.32
N GLY A 85 16.43 -11.29 -24.29
CA GLY A 85 15.01 -11.04 -24.08
C GLY A 85 14.31 -12.34 -23.70
N LYS A 86 14.50 -12.79 -22.46
CA LYS A 86 13.75 -13.90 -21.89
C LYS A 86 12.43 -13.37 -21.34
N SER A 87 11.40 -13.46 -22.17
CA SER A 87 10.06 -13.76 -21.68
C SER A 87 10.12 -15.11 -20.95
N TYR A 88 10.29 -15.07 -19.64
CA TYR A 88 10.23 -16.27 -18.80
C TYR A 88 8.78 -16.73 -18.66
N ALA A 89 8.34 -17.51 -19.65
CA ALA A 89 7.28 -18.49 -19.44
C ALA A 89 7.93 -19.86 -19.15
N SER A 90 7.41 -20.49 -18.09
CA SER A 90 7.69 -21.83 -17.58
C SER A 90 8.85 -21.99 -16.59
N GLY A 91 8.49 -22.32 -15.35
CA GLY A 91 9.41 -22.93 -14.38
C GLY A 91 9.46 -22.36 -12.97
N ASN A 92 8.50 -21.52 -12.53
CA ASN A 92 8.09 -21.34 -11.13
C ASN A 92 6.89 -20.37 -11.08
N LEU A 93 5.69 -20.91 -10.86
CA LEU A 93 4.41 -20.22 -10.95
C LEU A 93 4.11 -19.32 -9.73
N PHE A 94 5.07 -18.51 -9.25
CA PHE A 94 4.80 -17.63 -8.09
C PHE A 94 5.47 -16.26 -8.05
N VAL A 95 6.27 -15.85 -9.05
CA VAL A 95 6.85 -14.50 -9.03
C VAL A 95 6.66 -13.82 -10.37
N GLN A 96 5.45 -13.31 -10.58
CA GLN A 96 5.21 -12.20 -11.50
C GLN A 96 4.16 -11.29 -10.84
N VAL A 97 4.65 -10.39 -10.00
CA VAL A 97 3.84 -9.40 -9.27
C VAL A 97 3.29 -8.40 -10.29
N GLN A 98 2.07 -8.62 -10.79
CA GLN A 98 1.21 -7.55 -11.33
C GLN A 98 -0.26 -7.97 -11.50
N LYS A 99 -1.10 -7.56 -10.53
CA LYS A 99 -2.36 -6.78 -10.67
C LYS A 99 -3.24 -7.05 -9.46
N THR A 100 -3.23 -6.10 -8.49
CA THR A 100 -4.11 -5.94 -7.31
C THR A 100 -5.48 -6.65 -7.38
N SER A 101 -5.48 -7.97 -7.29
CA SER A 101 -6.67 -8.77 -7.52
C SER A 101 -7.05 -9.48 -6.25
N ILE A 102 -8.35 -9.73 -6.10
CA ILE A 102 -8.85 -10.61 -5.05
C ILE A 102 -8.21 -12.00 -5.14
N LEU A 103 -7.78 -12.42 -6.34
CA LEU A 103 -7.09 -13.70 -6.56
C LEU A 103 -5.73 -13.72 -5.88
N ASP A 104 -4.95 -12.64 -5.95
CA ASP A 104 -3.66 -12.56 -5.26
C ASP A 104 -3.84 -12.69 -3.75
N TYR A 105 -4.84 -12.00 -3.21
CA TYR A 105 -5.17 -12.10 -1.80
C TYR A 105 -5.63 -13.52 -1.40
N LEU A 106 -6.47 -14.15 -2.21
CA LEU A 106 -6.92 -15.53 -1.98
C LEU A 106 -5.77 -16.52 -2.07
N MET A 107 -4.87 -16.34 -3.04
CA MET A 107 -3.68 -17.18 -3.21
C MET A 107 -2.73 -17.02 -2.02
N ASN A 108 -2.49 -15.79 -1.58
CA ASN A 108 -1.74 -15.51 -0.36
C ASN A 108 -2.37 -16.19 0.87
N CYS A 109 -3.71 -16.17 0.97
CA CYS A 109 -4.41 -16.89 2.04
C CYS A 109 -4.20 -18.41 1.99
N ILE A 110 -4.11 -19.02 0.80
CA ILE A 110 -3.79 -20.44 0.64
C ILE A 110 -2.35 -20.71 1.11
N GLN A 111 -1.38 -19.88 0.68
CA GLN A 111 0.04 -20.01 1.05
C GLN A 111 0.26 -19.93 2.55
N HIS A 112 -0.36 -18.95 3.22
CA HIS A 112 -0.29 -18.77 4.67
C HIS A 112 -1.22 -19.71 5.45
N LYS A 113 -1.81 -20.74 4.79
CA LYS A 113 -2.69 -21.75 5.41
C LYS A 113 -3.87 -21.14 6.16
N ARG A 114 -4.42 -20.02 5.68
CA ARG A 114 -5.60 -19.33 6.24
C ARG A 114 -6.91 -20.03 5.83
N TRP A 115 -6.97 -21.36 5.97
CA TRP A 115 -8.10 -22.20 5.51
C TRP A 115 -9.44 -21.78 6.12
N ILE A 116 -9.44 -21.39 7.40
CA ILE A 116 -10.65 -20.94 8.10
C ILE A 116 -11.22 -19.69 7.43
N LEU A 117 -10.37 -18.75 6.97
CA LEU A 117 -10.81 -17.57 6.24
C LEU A 117 -11.47 -17.96 4.92
N LEU A 118 -10.84 -18.87 4.17
CA LEU A 118 -11.33 -19.29 2.86
C LEU A 118 -12.67 -20.00 2.97
N ILE A 119 -12.82 -20.91 3.94
CA ILE A 119 -14.09 -21.59 4.23
C ILE A 119 -15.16 -20.57 4.62
N TYR A 120 -14.83 -19.64 5.51
CA TYR A 120 -15.72 -18.57 5.94
C TYR A 120 -16.23 -17.71 4.77
N LEU A 121 -15.32 -17.29 3.88
CA LEU A 121 -15.66 -16.50 2.69
C LEU A 121 -16.49 -17.29 1.68
N ALA A 122 -16.21 -18.59 1.49
CA ALA A 122 -16.97 -19.46 0.62
C ALA A 122 -18.42 -19.62 1.12
N ILE A 123 -18.60 -19.87 2.42
CA ILE A 123 -19.91 -19.98 3.06
C ILE A 123 -20.70 -18.68 2.89
N LEU A 124 -20.09 -17.53 3.20
CA LEU A 124 -20.77 -16.24 3.06
C LEU A 124 -21.14 -15.92 1.61
N SER A 125 -20.26 -16.22 0.67
CA SER A 125 -20.52 -15.98 -0.75
C SER A 125 -21.67 -16.84 -1.27
N PHE A 126 -21.79 -18.08 -0.78
CA PHE A 126 -22.91 -18.97 -1.10
C PHE A 126 -24.24 -18.42 -0.59
N PHE A 127 -24.30 -17.97 0.67
CA PHE A 127 -25.53 -17.45 1.27
C PHE A 127 -25.96 -16.07 0.73
N GLN A 128 -25.04 -15.27 0.21
CA GLN A 128 -25.31 -13.91 -0.25
C GLN A 128 -25.20 -13.74 -1.77
N TYR A 129 -25.32 -14.83 -2.53
CA TYR A 129 -25.34 -14.83 -3.99
C TYR A 129 -24.15 -14.06 -4.62
N GLY A 130 -22.96 -14.18 -4.03
CA GLY A 130 -21.74 -13.57 -4.54
C GLY A 130 -21.62 -12.05 -4.37
N ILE A 131 -22.60 -11.33 -3.80
CA ILE A 131 -22.50 -9.88 -3.56
C ILE A 131 -21.30 -9.51 -2.65
N PRO A 132 -20.96 -10.27 -1.58
CA PRO A 132 -19.75 -10.05 -0.80
C PRO A 132 -18.49 -10.01 -1.64
N ILE A 133 -18.40 -10.80 -2.71
CA ILE A 133 -17.22 -10.86 -3.56
C ILE A 133 -16.99 -9.51 -4.23
N LEU A 134 -18.05 -8.88 -4.73
CA LEU A 134 -17.96 -7.53 -5.33
C LEU A 134 -17.50 -6.49 -4.32
N LEU A 135 -18.01 -6.55 -3.08
CA LEU A 135 -17.62 -5.64 -2.01
C LEU A 135 -16.18 -5.86 -1.54
N MET A 136 -15.74 -7.11 -1.48
CA MET A 136 -14.35 -7.45 -1.17
C MET A 136 -13.40 -6.98 -2.27
N MET A 137 -13.76 -7.18 -3.54
CA MET A 137 -13.01 -6.65 -4.68
C MET A 137 -12.87 -5.14 -4.59
N PHE A 138 -13.95 -4.44 -4.25
CA PHE A 138 -13.90 -3.00 -4.01
C PHE A 138 -12.99 -2.65 -2.83
N ALA A 139 -13.13 -3.32 -1.67
CA ALA A 139 -12.37 -3.04 -0.45
C ALA A 139 -10.86 -3.23 -0.62
N ILE A 140 -10.43 -4.27 -1.36
CA ILE A 140 -9.02 -4.54 -1.66
C ILE A 140 -8.50 -3.65 -2.79
N SER A 141 -9.37 -3.09 -3.64
CA SER A 141 -8.94 -2.22 -4.74
C SER A 141 -8.20 -0.96 -4.25
N LYS A 142 -7.39 -0.37 -5.13
CA LYS A 142 -6.74 0.93 -4.86
C LYS A 142 -7.77 2.00 -4.47
N THR A 143 -8.94 1.98 -5.09
CA THR A 143 -10.04 2.93 -4.81
C THR A 143 -10.65 2.72 -3.43
N GLY A 144 -10.96 1.48 -3.04
CA GLY A 144 -11.53 1.17 -1.73
C GLY A 144 -10.56 1.45 -0.58
N GLN A 145 -9.29 1.09 -0.73
CA GLN A 145 -8.25 1.46 0.23
C GLN A 145 -8.06 2.99 0.30
N GLY A 146 -8.20 3.70 -0.84
CA GLY A 146 -8.19 5.17 -0.87
C GLY A 146 -9.38 5.78 -0.13
N LEU A 147 -10.55 5.15 -0.19
CA LEU A 147 -11.71 5.54 0.61
C LEU A 147 -11.42 5.37 2.11
N VAL A 148 -10.78 4.27 2.53
CA VAL A 148 -10.36 4.06 3.92
C VAL A 148 -9.40 5.18 4.37
N CYS A 149 -8.41 5.53 3.56
CA CYS A 149 -7.51 6.65 3.83
C CYS A 149 -8.27 7.98 4.01
N ARG A 150 -9.29 8.26 3.19
CA ARG A 150 -10.12 9.47 3.34
C ARG A 150 -10.94 9.45 4.63
N ILE A 151 -11.51 8.30 5.02
CA ILE A 151 -12.32 8.15 6.24
C ILE A 151 -11.48 8.44 7.49
N ILE A 152 -10.21 8.02 7.51
CA ILE A 152 -9.29 8.29 8.63
C ILE A 152 -8.66 9.69 8.58
N GLY A 153 -8.97 10.50 7.56
CA GLY A 153 -8.41 11.84 7.39
C GLY A 153 -6.98 11.88 6.83
N ALA A 154 -6.46 10.77 6.33
CA ALA A 154 -5.14 10.71 5.71
C ALA A 154 -5.17 11.39 4.34
N ARG A 155 -4.16 12.22 4.07
CA ARG A 155 -4.03 12.99 2.83
C ARG A 155 -2.82 12.52 2.04
N LYS A 156 -2.89 12.64 0.72
CA LYS A 156 -1.72 12.40 -0.13
C LYS A 156 -0.69 13.50 0.16
N ILE A 157 0.59 13.13 0.16
CA ILE A 157 1.67 14.09 0.32
C ILE A 157 1.77 14.92 -0.96
N GLU A 158 1.53 16.22 -0.84
CA GLU A 158 1.62 17.19 -1.96
C GLU A 158 2.71 18.24 -1.75
N ARG A 159 3.11 18.50 -0.50
CA ARG A 159 4.11 19.53 -0.17
C ARG A 159 5.52 19.00 -0.37
N GLN A 160 6.39 19.83 -0.96
CA GLN A 160 7.77 19.46 -1.28
C GLN A 160 8.60 19.10 -0.04
N GLU A 161 8.47 19.88 1.04
CA GLU A 161 9.15 19.61 2.32
C GLU A 161 8.85 18.19 2.81
N GLN A 162 7.57 17.81 2.79
CA GLN A 162 7.10 16.48 3.20
C GLN A 162 7.64 15.37 2.31
N ILE A 163 7.85 15.65 1.03
CA ILE A 163 8.46 14.68 0.13
C ILE A 163 9.90 14.40 0.58
N GLU A 164 10.66 15.43 0.94
CA GLU A 164 12.06 15.29 1.34
C GLU A 164 12.22 14.56 2.68
N TYR A 165 11.43 14.89 3.71
CA TYR A 165 11.62 14.31 5.04
C TYR A 165 10.83 13.02 5.31
N LEU A 166 9.74 12.75 4.58
CA LEU A 166 8.97 11.49 4.73
C LEU A 166 9.19 10.56 3.54
N LYS A 167 8.85 11.04 2.34
CA LYS A 167 8.74 10.17 1.17
C LYS A 167 10.09 9.60 0.77
N VAL A 168 11.13 10.42 0.68
CA VAL A 168 12.48 9.97 0.30
C VAL A 168 13.05 8.92 1.28
N PRO A 169 13.04 9.12 2.61
CA PRO A 169 13.46 8.10 3.56
C PRO A 169 12.66 6.80 3.47
N ILE A 170 11.34 6.89 3.28
CA ILE A 170 10.49 5.71 3.13
C ILE A 170 10.79 4.97 1.83
N ASP A 171 10.97 5.68 0.72
CA ASP A 171 11.31 5.07 -0.57
C ASP A 171 12.68 4.35 -0.49
N ASN A 172 13.65 4.93 0.23
CA ASN A 172 14.94 4.27 0.50
C ASN A 172 14.77 3.00 1.35
N MET A 173 13.90 3.04 2.37
CA MET A 173 13.57 1.86 3.17
C MET A 173 12.85 0.78 2.38
N ILE A 174 11.93 1.16 1.48
CA ILE A 174 11.27 0.22 0.57
C ILE A 174 12.29 -0.44 -0.35
N ALA A 175 13.23 0.32 -0.90
CA ALA A 175 14.31 -0.22 -1.73
C ALA A 175 15.21 -1.19 -0.96
N LYS A 176 15.59 -0.82 0.28
CA LYS A 176 16.35 -1.69 1.20
C LYS A 176 15.59 -2.98 1.49
N ALA A 177 14.33 -2.90 1.91
CA ALA A 177 13.51 -4.07 2.22
C ALA A 177 13.34 -5.00 1.01
N ARG A 178 13.18 -4.45 -0.20
CA ARG A 178 13.17 -5.24 -1.45
C ARG A 178 14.50 -5.98 -1.68
N SER A 179 15.63 -5.31 -1.43
CA SER A 179 16.95 -5.92 -1.58
C SER A 179 17.21 -7.04 -0.57
N GLU A 180 16.59 -6.96 0.61
CA GLU A 180 16.63 -7.98 1.67
C GLU A 180 15.65 -9.14 1.41
N GLY A 181 14.92 -9.11 0.30
CA GLY A 181 14.02 -10.18 -0.14
C GLY A 181 12.55 -10.01 0.24
N LEU A 182 12.16 -8.85 0.78
CA LEU A 182 10.76 -8.57 1.11
C LEU A 182 9.93 -8.37 -0.16
N LEU A 183 8.89 -9.21 -0.33
CA LEU A 183 7.99 -9.16 -1.48
C LEU A 183 7.00 -8.00 -1.34
N LEU A 184 7.41 -6.82 -1.80
CA LEU A 184 6.60 -5.60 -1.80
C LEU A 184 5.97 -5.32 -3.17
N PRO A 185 4.80 -4.68 -3.22
CA PRO A 185 4.22 -4.23 -4.49
C PRO A 185 5.09 -3.15 -5.14
N GLU A 186 4.98 -3.04 -6.46
CA GLU A 186 5.75 -2.08 -7.27
C GLU A 186 5.56 -0.63 -6.79
N ILE A 187 4.33 -0.26 -6.43
CA ILE A 187 3.94 1.10 -6.04
C ILE A 187 3.24 1.07 -4.68
N ILE A 188 3.85 1.74 -3.70
CA ILE A 188 3.27 2.02 -2.38
C ILE A 188 3.00 3.52 -2.28
N ASP A 189 1.73 3.89 -2.14
CA ASP A 189 1.30 5.28 -2.00
C ASP A 189 1.42 5.73 -0.54
N ILE A 190 2.34 6.66 -0.28
CA ILE A 190 2.56 7.22 1.06
C ILE A 190 1.58 8.37 1.28
N HIS A 191 0.86 8.32 2.41
CA HIS A 191 -0.09 9.31 2.86
C HIS A 191 0.34 9.84 4.23
N THR A 192 0.03 11.11 4.49
CA THR A 192 0.31 11.75 5.78
C THR A 192 -0.97 11.88 6.61
N ILE A 193 -0.82 11.84 7.93
CA ILE A 193 -1.87 12.17 8.89
C ILE A 193 -1.37 13.14 9.96
N ASN A 194 -2.24 14.07 10.34
CA ASN A 194 -1.96 15.00 11.43
C ASN A 194 -2.27 14.28 12.76
N SER A 195 -1.22 13.89 13.46
CA SER A 195 -1.28 13.24 14.76
C SER A 195 -0.09 13.70 15.59
N ASP A 196 -0.34 14.08 16.84
CA ASP A 196 0.71 14.47 17.80
C ASP A 196 1.56 13.27 18.24
N VAL A 197 1.07 12.06 18.00
CA VAL A 197 1.76 10.81 18.32
C VAL A 197 2.48 10.27 17.08
N PRO A 198 3.75 9.83 17.21
CA PRO A 198 4.51 9.23 16.11
C PRO A 198 3.99 7.83 15.76
N VAL A 199 3.10 7.77 14.77
CA VAL A 199 2.46 6.52 14.29
C VAL A 199 2.61 6.32 12.79
N ALA A 200 2.57 5.05 12.37
CA ALA A 200 2.38 4.66 10.98
C ALA A 200 1.46 3.43 10.90
N TYR A 201 0.70 3.33 9.82
CA TYR A 201 -0.24 2.24 9.56
C TYR A 201 -0.22 1.85 8.09
N ALA A 202 -0.08 0.55 7.82
CA ALA A 202 -0.38 -0.01 6.52
C ALA A 202 -1.89 -0.07 6.28
N VAL A 203 -2.33 0.45 5.13
CA VAL A 203 -3.72 0.39 4.67
C VAL A 203 -3.78 -0.48 3.42
N GLY A 204 -4.25 -1.71 3.63
CA GLY A 204 -4.30 -2.74 2.59
C GLY A 204 -2.91 -3.16 2.11
N MET A 205 -2.75 -3.26 0.79
CA MET A 205 -1.50 -3.76 0.16
C MET A 205 -0.62 -2.65 -0.39
N ASN A 206 -1.16 -1.46 -0.64
CA ASN A 206 -0.45 -0.49 -1.48
C ASN A 206 -0.38 0.90 -0.87
N LYS A 207 -0.78 1.07 0.39
CA LYS A 207 -0.76 2.38 1.04
C LYS A 207 -0.12 2.30 2.40
N LEU A 208 0.73 3.28 2.68
CA LEU A 208 1.33 3.49 3.98
C LEU A 208 0.90 4.87 4.47
N VAL A 209 0.28 4.93 5.63
CA VAL A 209 -0.11 6.17 6.29
C VAL A 209 0.90 6.45 7.39
N VAL A 210 1.52 7.62 7.38
CA VAL A 210 2.54 8.01 8.34
C VAL A 210 2.16 9.35 8.97
N SER A 211 2.35 9.50 10.27
CA SER A 211 2.17 10.78 10.94
C SER A 211 3.37 11.70 10.74
N GLU A 212 3.14 13.01 10.69
CA GLU A 212 4.24 13.98 10.61
C GLU A 212 5.16 13.90 11.84
N SER A 213 4.61 13.61 13.01
CA SER A 213 5.36 13.42 14.26
C SER A 213 6.31 12.22 14.20
N LEU A 214 6.01 11.18 13.41
CA LEU A 214 6.94 10.04 13.28
C LEU A 214 8.26 10.48 12.64
N ALA A 215 8.22 11.41 11.67
CA ALA A 215 9.44 11.92 11.04
C ALA A 215 10.30 12.78 11.97
N GLN A 216 9.71 13.32 13.05
CA GLN A 216 10.44 14.09 14.07
C GLN A 216 11.23 13.17 15.03
N HIS A 217 10.99 11.86 14.97
CA HIS A 217 11.63 10.85 15.81
C HIS A 217 12.38 9.81 14.95
N PRO A 218 13.55 10.15 14.37
CA PRO A 218 14.32 9.25 13.51
C PRO A 218 14.66 7.91 14.16
N GLU A 219 14.81 7.88 15.49
CA GLU A 219 15.18 6.71 16.27
C GLU A 219 14.18 5.56 16.15
N ILE A 220 12.88 5.85 16.09
CA ILE A 220 11.79 4.87 15.98
C ILE A 220 11.27 4.74 14.54
N PHE A 221 11.65 5.66 13.66
CA PHE A 221 11.10 5.80 12.31
C PHE A 221 11.31 4.51 11.51
N GLU A 222 12.55 4.03 11.45
CA GLU A 222 12.91 2.83 10.68
C GLU A 222 12.18 1.59 11.22
N SER A 223 12.21 1.40 12.54
CA SER A 223 11.56 0.26 13.21
C SER A 223 10.07 0.19 12.89
N LYS A 224 9.35 1.30 13.04
CA LYS A 224 7.91 1.35 12.80
C LYS A 224 7.54 1.23 11.32
N VAL A 225 8.33 1.81 10.42
CA VAL A 225 8.08 1.67 8.97
C VAL A 225 8.35 0.23 8.52
N MET A 226 9.45 -0.39 8.95
CA MET A 226 9.76 -1.79 8.61
C MET A 226 8.70 -2.77 9.12
N PHE A 227 8.18 -2.54 10.32
CA PHE A 227 7.05 -3.30 10.85
C PHE A 227 5.83 -3.24 9.92
N GLU A 228 5.46 -2.05 9.44
CA GLU A 228 4.31 -1.88 8.55
C GLU A 228 4.57 -2.39 7.13
N LEU A 229 5.81 -2.32 6.62
CA LEU A 229 6.19 -2.87 5.32
C LEU A 229 6.08 -4.40 5.30
N HIS A 230 6.51 -5.08 6.37
CA HIS A 230 6.31 -6.52 6.50
C HIS A 230 4.82 -6.91 6.54
N ARG A 231 3.99 -6.10 7.21
CA ARG A 231 2.53 -6.32 7.17
C ARG A 231 1.96 -6.16 5.76
N ILE A 232 2.51 -5.24 4.96
CA ILE A 232 2.13 -5.05 3.55
C ILE A 232 2.51 -6.27 2.72
N SER A 233 3.73 -6.82 2.88
CA SER A 233 4.15 -8.01 2.14
C SER A 233 3.22 -9.20 2.39
N ASP A 234 2.82 -9.40 3.65
CA ASP A 234 1.92 -10.49 4.05
C ASP A 234 0.44 -10.22 3.74
N MET A 235 0.13 -9.05 3.18
CA MET A 235 -1.22 -8.55 2.95
C MET A 235 -2.10 -8.61 4.20
N ALA A 236 -1.49 -8.51 5.39
CA ALA A 236 -2.18 -8.65 6.67
C ALA A 236 -3.27 -7.58 6.90
N PRO A 237 -3.06 -6.29 6.53
CA PRO A 237 -4.09 -5.26 6.68
C PRO A 237 -5.39 -5.53 5.90
N ASN A 238 -5.35 -6.34 4.84
CA ASN A 238 -6.55 -6.67 4.06
C ASN A 238 -7.55 -7.53 4.84
N LEU A 239 -7.11 -8.32 5.84
CA LEU A 239 -8.00 -9.21 6.58
C LEU A 239 -9.20 -8.45 7.16
N LEU A 240 -8.94 -7.31 7.81
CA LEU A 240 -10.00 -6.51 8.41
C LEU A 240 -10.93 -5.92 7.34
N LEU A 241 -10.37 -5.45 6.22
CA LEU A 241 -11.14 -4.91 5.10
C LEU A 241 -12.06 -5.96 4.47
N VAL A 242 -11.55 -7.17 4.29
CA VAL A 242 -12.26 -8.31 3.71
C VAL A 242 -13.37 -8.79 4.63
N VAL A 243 -13.07 -8.98 5.92
CA VAL A 243 -14.08 -9.42 6.88
C VAL A 243 -15.17 -8.37 7.06
N LEU A 244 -14.81 -7.08 7.12
CA LEU A 244 -15.78 -5.99 7.24
C LEU A 244 -16.67 -5.89 6.00
N SER A 245 -16.09 -5.93 4.80
CA SER A 245 -16.85 -5.86 3.55
C SER A 245 -17.73 -7.09 3.32
N ALA A 246 -17.27 -8.29 3.69
CA ALA A 246 -18.07 -9.51 3.57
C ALA A 246 -19.28 -9.57 4.52
N ASN A 247 -19.21 -8.86 5.65
CA ASN A 247 -20.28 -8.84 6.65
C ASN A 247 -21.27 -7.67 6.51
N ILE A 248 -20.97 -6.65 5.71
CA ILE A 248 -21.78 -5.41 5.71
C ILE A 248 -23.26 -5.69 5.39
N ILE A 249 -23.54 -6.59 4.44
CA ILE A 249 -24.91 -6.96 4.07
C ILE A 249 -25.59 -7.75 5.18
N VAL A 250 -24.90 -8.69 5.82
CA VAL A 250 -25.42 -9.45 6.97
C VAL A 250 -25.81 -8.51 8.09
N VAL A 251 -24.94 -7.54 8.40
CA VAL A 251 -25.18 -6.55 9.45
C VAL A 251 -26.36 -5.66 9.09
N LEU A 252 -26.47 -5.17 7.85
CA LEU A 252 -27.61 -4.37 7.42
C LEU A 252 -28.92 -5.15 7.46
N ALA A 253 -28.94 -6.39 6.98
CA ALA A 253 -30.12 -7.25 7.04
C ALA A 253 -30.52 -7.56 8.48
N ALA A 254 -29.55 -7.84 9.34
CA ALA A 254 -29.74 -8.06 10.77
C ALA A 254 -30.38 -6.83 11.45
N ILE A 255 -29.90 -5.62 11.14
CA ILE A 255 -30.48 -4.38 11.66
C ILE A 255 -31.95 -4.25 11.23
N VAL A 256 -32.26 -4.49 9.94
CA VAL A 256 -33.65 -4.44 9.45
C VAL A 256 -34.54 -5.44 10.18
N ILE A 257 -34.08 -6.68 10.35
CA ILE A 257 -34.82 -7.73 11.08
C ILE A 257 -35.04 -7.32 12.54
N LEU A 258 -34.02 -6.79 13.22
CA LEU A 258 -34.12 -6.36 14.61
C LEU A 258 -35.07 -5.17 14.78
N ILE A 259 -35.05 -4.20 13.86
CA ILE A 259 -35.98 -3.07 13.89
C ILE A 259 -37.41 -3.56 13.68
N TRP A 260 -37.65 -4.35 12.63
CA TRP A 260 -38.99 -4.86 12.31
C TRP A 260 -39.56 -5.75 13.42
N SER A 261 -38.76 -6.70 13.91
CA SER A 261 -39.17 -7.58 15.02
C SER A 261 -39.33 -6.83 16.34
N GLY A 262 -38.51 -5.80 16.58
CA GLY A 262 -38.63 -4.92 17.74
C GLY A 262 -39.92 -4.10 17.73
N LEU A 263 -40.32 -3.59 16.57
CA LEU A 263 -41.61 -2.92 16.39
C LEU A 263 -42.78 -3.87 16.64
N ASN A 264 -42.76 -5.07 16.05
CA ASN A 264 -43.82 -6.06 16.26
C ASN A 264 -43.88 -6.53 17.72
N LYS A 265 -42.74 -6.74 18.37
CA LYS A 265 -42.66 -7.09 19.80
C LYS A 265 -43.40 -6.06 20.67
N ASN A 266 -43.12 -4.77 20.45
CA ASN A 266 -43.59 -3.70 21.31
C ASN A 266 -45.00 -3.20 20.97
N TYR A 267 -45.35 -3.15 19.68
CA TYR A 267 -46.58 -2.52 19.18
C TYR A 267 -47.49 -3.46 18.36
N GLY A 268 -47.06 -4.69 18.09
CA GLY A 268 -47.85 -5.66 17.33
C GLY A 268 -49.10 -6.12 18.09
N ASP A 269 -50.10 -6.60 17.34
CA ASP A 269 -51.34 -7.10 17.94
C ASP A 269 -51.05 -8.28 18.88
N ARG A 270 -51.62 -8.22 20.08
CA ARG A 270 -51.52 -9.26 21.11
C ARG A 270 -52.58 -10.33 20.96
N ARG A 271 -53.61 -10.10 20.13
CA ARG A 271 -54.61 -11.11 19.81
C ARG A 271 -53.98 -12.21 18.98
N THR A 272 -54.41 -13.44 19.24
CA THR A 272 -54.01 -14.59 18.43
C THR A 272 -54.69 -14.51 17.07
N SER A 273 -53.89 -14.58 16.01
CA SER A 273 -54.41 -14.71 14.65
C SER A 273 -55.14 -16.03 14.50
N PHE A 274 -56.30 -15.99 13.84
CA PHE A 274 -57.07 -17.18 13.51
C PHE A 274 -56.28 -18.15 12.62
N TRP A 275 -55.40 -17.63 11.76
CA TRP A 275 -54.66 -18.44 10.78
C TRP A 275 -53.34 -19.02 11.29
N SER A 276 -52.61 -18.29 12.15
CA SER A 276 -51.32 -18.75 12.67
C SER A 276 -51.39 -19.32 14.09
N GLY A 277 -52.49 -19.12 14.81
CA GLY A 277 -52.62 -19.49 16.22
C GLY A 277 -51.68 -18.71 17.16
N THR A 278 -50.97 -17.71 16.64
CA THR A 278 -49.99 -16.90 17.36
C THR A 278 -50.37 -15.42 17.30
N SER A 279 -49.91 -14.63 18.27
CA SER A 279 -50.05 -13.17 18.25
C SER A 279 -48.82 -12.54 17.59
N GLN A 280 -49.01 -11.44 16.86
CA GLN A 280 -47.92 -10.69 16.22
C GLN A 280 -46.86 -10.23 17.23
N SER A 281 -47.28 -9.81 18.43
CA SER A 281 -46.35 -9.41 19.50
C SER A 281 -45.46 -10.56 19.98
N LYS A 282 -46.03 -11.76 20.17
CA LYS A 282 -45.28 -12.98 20.51
C LYS A 282 -44.29 -13.37 19.42
N ASP A 283 -44.72 -13.39 18.16
CA ASP A 283 -43.84 -13.77 17.04
C ASP A 283 -42.72 -12.74 16.85
N GLY A 284 -43.03 -11.46 16.96
CA GLY A 284 -42.05 -10.37 16.98
C GLY A 284 -41.02 -10.55 18.11
N ALA A 285 -41.46 -10.91 19.32
CA ALA A 285 -40.56 -11.16 20.44
C ALA A 285 -39.61 -12.34 20.19
N ILE A 286 -40.13 -13.46 19.68
CA ILE A 286 -39.35 -14.65 19.38
C ILE A 286 -38.28 -14.33 18.32
N ILE A 287 -38.69 -13.73 17.20
CA ILE A 287 -37.77 -13.35 16.12
C ILE A 287 -36.70 -12.40 16.66
N PHE A 288 -37.09 -11.38 17.44
CA PHE A 288 -36.16 -10.39 17.97
C PHE A 288 -35.06 -11.04 18.84
N TYR A 289 -35.42 -11.85 19.83
CA TYR A 289 -34.44 -12.44 20.75
C TYR A 289 -33.60 -13.54 20.08
N VAL A 290 -34.21 -14.34 19.20
CA VAL A 290 -33.47 -15.35 18.43
C VAL A 290 -32.47 -14.68 17.48
N SER A 291 -32.89 -13.66 16.73
CA SER A 291 -31.99 -12.90 15.87
C SER A 291 -30.87 -12.24 16.66
N LEU A 292 -31.16 -11.64 17.83
CA LEU A 292 -30.15 -11.04 18.69
C LEU A 292 -29.10 -12.08 19.15
N ALA A 293 -29.54 -13.27 19.56
CA ALA A 293 -28.63 -14.34 19.97
C ALA A 293 -27.76 -14.83 18.80
N ILE A 294 -28.34 -15.00 17.61
CA ILE A 294 -27.61 -15.40 16.40
C ILE A 294 -26.56 -14.34 16.01
N ILE A 295 -26.92 -13.06 16.04
CA ILE A 295 -26.00 -11.96 15.73
C ILE A 295 -24.86 -11.90 16.75
N ALA A 296 -25.16 -12.02 18.05
CA ALA A 296 -24.14 -12.04 19.09
C ALA A 296 -23.16 -13.21 18.91
N ALA A 297 -23.68 -14.41 18.60
CA ALA A 297 -22.86 -15.58 18.30
C ALA A 297 -22.00 -15.37 17.04
N TRP A 298 -22.58 -14.82 15.97
CA TRP A 298 -21.88 -14.53 14.72
C TRP A 298 -20.75 -13.51 14.90
N VAL A 299 -21.02 -12.40 15.58
CA VAL A 299 -20.02 -11.36 15.89
C VAL A 299 -18.93 -11.90 16.81
N GLY A 300 -19.30 -12.69 17.83
CA GLY A 300 -18.33 -13.33 18.73
C GLY A 300 -17.39 -14.28 17.98
N LEU A 301 -17.94 -15.16 17.13
CA LEU A 301 -17.17 -16.11 16.34
C LEU A 301 -16.23 -15.41 15.35
N THR A 302 -16.75 -14.43 14.61
CA THR A 302 -15.94 -13.65 13.66
C THR A 302 -14.83 -12.87 14.37
N TYR A 303 -15.11 -12.29 15.54
CA TYR A 303 -14.09 -11.59 16.35
C TYR A 303 -12.97 -12.51 16.84
N LEU A 304 -13.31 -13.69 17.38
CA LEU A 304 -12.31 -14.66 17.85
C LEU A 304 -11.40 -15.11 16.71
N PHE A 305 -11.98 -15.38 15.55
CA PHE A 305 -11.25 -15.78 14.35
C PHE A 305 -10.32 -14.65 13.84
N VAL A 306 -10.84 -13.42 13.70
CA VAL A 306 -10.05 -12.26 13.27
C VAL A 306 -8.90 -12.02 14.24
N ARG A 307 -9.16 -12.02 15.54
CA ARG A 307 -8.15 -11.82 16.59
C ARG A 307 -7.05 -12.87 16.53
N SER A 308 -7.41 -14.14 16.32
CA SER A 308 -6.44 -15.24 16.21
C SER A 308 -5.50 -15.06 15.01
N THR A 309 -6.05 -14.65 13.85
CA THR A 309 -5.26 -14.42 12.64
C THR A 309 -4.38 -13.18 12.77
N ILE A 310 -4.93 -12.05 13.23
CA ILE A 310 -4.17 -10.80 13.47
C ILE A 310 -3.02 -11.05 14.44
N LYS A 311 -3.25 -11.81 15.51
CA LYS A 311 -2.18 -12.16 16.46
C LYS A 311 -0.99 -12.82 15.77
N LYS A 312 -1.22 -13.76 14.85
CA LYS A 312 -0.13 -14.44 14.12
C LYS A 312 0.61 -13.47 13.20
N ASP A 313 -0.14 -12.67 12.45
CA ASP A 313 0.43 -11.71 11.51
C ASP A 313 1.25 -10.61 12.21
N VAL A 314 0.79 -10.13 13.38
CA VAL A 314 1.52 -9.13 14.18
C VAL A 314 2.79 -9.71 14.78
N LEU A 315 2.74 -10.95 15.29
CA LEU A 315 3.94 -11.60 15.83
C LEU A 315 4.97 -11.92 14.73
N ALA A 316 4.53 -12.24 13.51
CA ALA A 316 5.44 -12.39 12.37
C ALA A 316 6.13 -11.06 12.02
N ALA A 317 5.40 -9.95 12.04
CA ALA A 317 5.98 -8.62 11.85
C ALA A 317 6.93 -8.21 12.99
N ASP A 318 6.61 -8.54 14.24
CA ASP A 318 7.50 -8.32 15.39
C ASP A 318 8.78 -9.16 15.27
N GLN A 319 8.68 -10.40 14.79
CA GLN A 319 9.82 -11.27 14.49
C GLN A 319 10.71 -10.66 13.40
N TYR A 320 10.12 -10.20 12.29
CA TYR A 320 10.86 -9.58 11.21
C TYR A 320 11.68 -8.37 11.70
N VAL A 321 11.08 -7.48 12.48
CA VAL A 321 11.77 -6.32 13.03
C VAL A 321 12.89 -6.72 14.00
N ALA A 322 12.68 -7.75 14.81
CA ALA A 322 13.71 -8.29 15.71
C ALA A 322 14.92 -8.86 14.95
N GLU A 323 14.67 -9.63 13.88
CA GLU A 323 15.71 -10.21 13.02
C GLU A 323 16.56 -9.15 12.29
N HIS A 324 16.01 -7.95 12.05
CA HIS A 324 16.70 -6.84 11.39
C HIS A 324 17.39 -5.89 12.39
N ASN A 325 17.65 -6.32 13.63
CA ASN A 325 18.28 -5.53 14.70
C ASN A 325 17.50 -4.27 15.13
N LEU A 326 16.20 -4.21 14.82
CA LEU A 326 15.33 -3.09 15.18
C LEU A 326 14.42 -3.43 16.38
N GLY A 327 14.60 -4.62 16.97
CA GLY A 327 13.73 -5.14 18.03
C GLY A 327 13.75 -4.34 19.33
N GLU A 328 14.91 -3.83 19.76
CA GLU A 328 15.01 -3.04 21.00
C GLU A 328 14.28 -1.71 20.87
N VAL A 329 14.51 -1.01 19.76
CA VAL A 329 13.82 0.22 19.38
C VAL A 329 12.31 -0.02 19.25
N HIS A 330 11.90 -1.15 18.66
CA HIS A 330 10.49 -1.50 18.54
C HIS A 330 9.84 -1.74 19.90
N CYS A 331 10.53 -2.42 20.81
CA CYS A 331 10.05 -2.59 22.19
C CYS A 331 9.89 -1.25 22.89
N TYR A 332 10.87 -0.33 22.73
CA TYR A 332 10.77 1.03 23.24
C TYR A 332 9.55 1.78 22.68
N TYR A 333 9.29 1.64 21.37
CA TYR A 333 8.11 2.20 20.72
C TYR A 333 6.81 1.68 21.35
N LEU A 334 6.69 0.36 21.53
CA LEU A 334 5.49 -0.26 22.07
C LEU A 334 5.19 0.18 23.51
N ASP A 335 6.22 0.29 24.36
CA ASP A 335 6.03 0.63 25.77
C ASP A 335 5.76 2.13 25.99
N ASN A 336 6.33 3.02 25.18
CA ASN A 336 6.27 4.46 25.42
C ASN A 336 5.30 5.23 24.52
N ILE A 337 5.06 4.75 23.30
CA ILE A 337 4.25 5.48 22.30
C ILE A 337 2.89 4.84 22.18
N THR A 338 2.83 3.53 21.92
CA THR A 338 1.56 2.82 21.79
C THR A 338 0.72 2.86 23.06
N SER A 339 1.35 2.89 24.24
CA SER A 339 0.65 2.97 25.53
C SER A 339 -0.03 4.32 25.77
N VAL A 340 0.48 5.40 25.18
CA VAL A 340 -0.03 6.77 25.33
C VAL A 340 -1.09 7.10 24.27
N ASP A 341 -1.04 6.42 23.13
CA ASP A 341 -1.94 6.64 22.02
C ASP A 341 -3.37 6.14 22.28
N ASN A 342 -4.30 7.08 22.43
CA ASN A 342 -5.72 6.81 22.62
C ASN A 342 -6.58 7.18 21.41
N SER A 343 -5.97 7.43 20.25
CA SER A 343 -6.69 7.87 19.06
C SER A 343 -7.70 6.83 18.57
N ARG A 344 -8.77 7.30 17.91
CA ARG A 344 -9.77 6.41 17.30
C ARG A 344 -9.17 5.57 16.16
N ILE A 345 -8.12 6.07 15.54
CA ILE A 345 -7.45 5.47 14.38
C ILE A 345 -6.65 4.26 14.84
N THR A 346 -5.89 4.41 15.92
CA THR A 346 -5.15 3.33 16.59
C THR A 346 -6.09 2.23 17.04
N LYS A 347 -7.22 2.59 17.67
CA LYS A 347 -8.27 1.64 18.06
C LYS A 347 -8.88 0.85 16.89
N PHE A 348 -8.80 1.37 15.67
CA PHE A 348 -9.27 0.68 14.47
C PHE A 348 -8.18 -0.21 13.88
N PHE A 349 -6.99 0.32 13.62
CA PHE A 349 -5.90 -0.43 12.96
C PHE A 349 -5.22 -1.46 13.85
N GLU A 350 -5.16 -1.21 15.16
CA GLU A 350 -4.57 -2.12 16.14
C GLU A 350 -5.63 -3.01 16.80
N ARG A 351 -6.87 -3.01 16.28
CA ARG A 351 -7.93 -3.85 16.81
C ARG A 351 -7.58 -5.32 16.65
N GLY A 352 -7.50 -6.02 17.77
CA GLY A 352 -7.16 -7.45 17.79
C GLY A 352 -5.66 -7.73 17.90
N PHE A 353 -4.82 -6.68 17.99
CA PHE A 353 -3.40 -6.86 18.29
C PHE A 353 -3.23 -7.55 19.66
N PRO A 354 -2.17 -8.35 19.83
CA PRO A 354 -1.80 -8.86 21.15
C PRO A 354 -1.45 -7.72 22.10
N ALA A 355 -1.55 -7.97 23.41
CA ALA A 355 -1.14 -6.98 24.41
C ALA A 355 0.34 -6.61 24.24
N VAL A 356 0.70 -5.34 24.50
CA VAL A 356 2.08 -4.84 24.38
C VAL A 356 3.07 -5.73 25.12
N SER A 357 2.78 -6.08 26.38
CA SER A 357 3.64 -6.98 27.17
C SER A 357 3.82 -8.37 26.55
N GLN A 358 2.81 -8.90 25.88
CA GLN A 358 2.91 -10.17 25.16
C GLN A 358 3.83 -10.07 23.94
N ARG A 359 3.79 -8.92 23.23
CA ARG A 359 4.65 -8.67 22.06
C ARG A 359 6.10 -8.47 22.46
N ILE A 360 6.34 -7.68 23.51
CA ILE A 360 7.68 -7.47 24.07
C ILE A 360 8.24 -8.79 24.59
N GLY A 361 7.47 -9.55 25.37
CA GLY A 361 7.92 -10.86 25.85
C GLY A 361 8.22 -11.86 24.72
N PHE A 362 7.46 -11.81 23.61
CA PHE A 362 7.77 -12.59 22.41
C PHE A 362 9.12 -12.19 21.80
N MET A 363 9.41 -10.89 21.67
CA MET A 363 10.71 -10.39 21.18
C MET A 363 11.88 -10.68 22.11
N GLN A 364 11.69 -10.57 23.42
CA GLN A 364 12.71 -10.95 24.42
C GLN A 364 13.07 -12.43 24.32
N ASN A 365 12.08 -13.31 24.09
CA ASN A 365 12.33 -14.73 23.87
C ASN A 365 13.12 -15.02 22.57
N MET A 366 13.13 -14.09 21.62
CA MET A 366 13.96 -14.16 20.40
C MET A 366 15.37 -13.61 20.60
N GLY A 367 15.70 -13.09 21.79
CA GLY A 367 17.03 -12.56 22.12
C GLY A 367 17.13 -11.03 22.16
N VAL A 368 16.02 -10.30 22.02
CA VAL A 368 16.02 -8.84 22.15
C VAL A 368 16.31 -8.43 23.60
N THR A 369 17.36 -7.66 23.82
CA THR A 369 17.87 -7.24 25.15
C THR A 369 17.12 -6.07 25.79
N TYR A 370 15.89 -5.79 25.35
CA TYR A 370 15.12 -4.66 25.85
C TYR A 370 14.72 -4.86 27.32
N ASN A 371 15.06 -3.90 28.16
CA ASN A 371 14.58 -3.79 29.53
C ASN A 371 13.97 -2.42 29.75
N ARG A 372 12.78 -2.38 30.36
CA ARG A 372 12.14 -1.13 30.72
C ARG A 372 12.94 -0.45 31.83
N ALA A 373 13.44 0.76 31.56
CA ALA A 373 13.97 1.61 32.61
C ALA A 373 12.79 2.07 33.49
N TYR A 374 12.82 1.69 34.78
CA TYR A 374 11.82 2.07 35.77
C TYR A 374 12.18 3.38 36.46
#